data_AF-A0A8J2QUJ1-F1
#
_entry.id   AF-A0A8J2QUJ1-F1
#
_cell.length_a   1.000
_cell.length_b   1.000
_cell.length_c   1.000
_cell.angle_alpha   90.00
_cell.angle_beta   90.00
_cell.angle_gamma   90.00
#
_symmetry.space_group_name_H-M   'P 1'
#
loop_
_entity.id
_entity.type
_entity.pdbx_description
1 polymer ?
#
loop_
_entity_poly.entity_id
_entity_poly.type
_entity_poly.pdbx_seq_one_letter_code
_entity_poly.pdbx_strand_id
1 'polypeptide(L)'
;MSCNSCSKSFSLLRQEKGCPGCGFSYCSKCLNNKIFLEKLNSEAKVCIKCKNKKNGNESNKIVPPDAYYKRISALDEATSSGEPKNNIEQEIHERLQKLKDNRDVPKASSNTEIIERLQKLKGDIPTTTDSELQAKLANIKGVPLSAVQSKVK
;
A
#
# COMPACT_ATOMS: atom_id res chain seq x y z
N MET A 1 22.19 15.31 -0.56
CA MET A 1 20.98 15.75 0.18
C MET A 1 21.27 17.03 0.95
N SER A 2 20.28 17.89 1.16
CA SER A 2 20.43 19.20 1.81
C SER A 2 19.41 19.43 2.92
N CYS A 3 19.69 20.40 3.80
CA CYS A 3 18.81 20.71 4.92
C CYS A 3 17.49 21.34 4.46
N ASN A 4 16.35 20.81 4.92
CA ASN A 4 15.00 21.26 4.56
C ASN A 4 14.57 22.65 5.11
N SER A 5 15.50 23.38 5.73
CA SER A 5 15.26 24.75 6.23
C SER A 5 16.22 25.78 5.64
N CYS A 6 17.50 25.46 5.50
CA CYS A 6 18.50 26.43 5.01
C CYS A 6 19.15 26.00 3.69
N SER A 7 18.71 24.89 3.10
CA SER A 7 19.13 24.36 1.79
C SER A 7 20.62 24.08 1.62
N LYS A 8 21.44 24.22 2.67
CA LYS A 8 22.85 23.86 2.66
C LYS A 8 23.01 22.33 2.62
N SER A 9 23.87 21.85 1.73
CA SER A 9 24.23 20.44 1.58
C SER A 9 24.86 19.87 2.84
N PHE A 10 24.58 18.61 3.12
CA PHE A 10 25.24 17.86 4.18
C PHE A 10 26.65 17.46 3.77
N SER A 11 27.54 17.32 4.76
CA SER A 11 28.94 16.91 4.59
C SER A 11 29.42 16.22 5.86
N LEU A 12 30.66 15.71 5.88
CA LEU A 12 31.22 15.06 7.08
C LEU A 12 31.21 15.99 8.31
N LEU A 13 31.46 17.29 8.11
CA LEU A 13 31.41 18.30 9.18
C LEU A 13 29.96 18.73 9.50
N ARG A 14 29.04 18.55 8.56
CA ARG A 14 27.64 18.96 8.68
C ARG A 14 26.74 17.74 8.54
N GLN A 15 26.68 16.97 9.62
CA GLN A 15 25.87 15.77 9.71
C GLN A 15 24.38 16.05 9.47
N GLU A 16 23.74 15.08 8.83
CA GLU A 16 22.30 15.01 8.63
C GLU A 16 21.61 14.48 9.88
N LYS A 17 20.54 15.14 10.33
CA LYS A 17 19.72 14.73 11.48
C LYS A 17 18.24 14.80 11.10
N GLY A 18 17.47 13.76 11.43
CA GLY A 18 16.03 13.71 11.21
C GLY A 18 15.26 14.49 12.28
N CYS A 19 14.21 15.21 11.88
CA CYS A 19 13.28 15.83 12.82
C CYS A 19 12.21 14.81 13.27
N PRO A 20 12.10 14.47 14.57
CA PRO A 20 11.13 13.48 15.04
C PRO A 20 9.66 13.90 14.83
N GLY A 21 9.38 15.21 14.68
CA GLY A 21 8.04 15.71 14.40
C GLY A 21 7.56 15.61 12.94
N CYS A 22 8.47 15.63 11.94
CA CYS A 22 8.09 15.64 10.51
C CYS A 22 8.88 14.69 9.61
N GLY A 23 9.91 14.00 10.14
CA GLY A 23 10.73 13.03 9.39
C GLY A 23 11.76 13.65 8.46
N PHE A 24 11.67 14.94 8.11
CA PHE A 24 12.62 15.59 7.20
C PHE A 24 14.01 15.79 7.84
N SER A 25 15.00 15.90 6.96
CA SER A 25 16.41 16.09 7.28
C SER A 25 16.80 17.55 7.51
N TYR A 26 17.53 17.79 8.59
CA TYR A 26 18.04 19.10 8.99
C TYR A 26 19.48 19.02 9.48
N CYS A 27 20.17 20.16 9.50
CA CYS A 27 21.45 20.27 10.20
C CYS A 27 21.23 20.56 11.68
N SER A 28 22.26 20.37 12.51
CA SER A 28 22.22 20.64 13.95
C SER A 28 21.79 22.07 14.30
N LYS A 29 22.09 23.07 13.44
CA LYS A 29 21.68 24.47 13.64
C LYS A 29 20.17 24.68 13.43
N CYS A 30 19.58 23.99 12.45
CA CYS A 30 18.15 24.11 12.13
C CYS A 30 17.27 23.18 12.99
N LEU A 31 17.86 22.17 13.63
CA LEU A 31 17.20 21.22 14.54
C LEU A 31 17.57 21.51 16.01
N ASN A 32 17.26 22.72 16.48
CA ASN A 32 17.67 23.20 17.82
C ASN A 32 16.51 23.42 18.80
N ASN A 33 15.27 23.33 18.35
CA ASN A 33 14.09 23.66 19.16
C ASN A 33 13.68 22.46 20.00
N LYS A 34 13.72 22.56 21.33
CA LYS A 34 13.24 21.48 22.21
C LYS A 34 11.73 21.60 22.41
N ILE A 35 11.00 20.52 22.17
CA ILE A 35 9.59 20.38 22.54
C ILE A 35 9.34 18.96 23.07
N PHE A 36 8.35 18.82 23.94
CA PHE A 36 7.84 17.51 24.31
C PHE A 36 7.00 16.95 23.16
N LEU A 37 7.32 15.73 22.70
CA LEU A 37 6.54 15.04 21.68
C LEU A 37 5.76 13.90 22.33
N GLU A 38 4.43 14.05 22.40
CA GLU A 38 3.53 13.02 22.92
C GLU A 38 3.76 11.65 22.25
N LYS A 39 4.03 11.65 20.94
CA LYS A 39 4.31 10.43 20.16
C LYS A 39 5.54 9.65 20.63
N LEU A 40 6.52 10.34 21.21
CA LEU A 40 7.79 9.76 21.68
C LEU A 40 7.87 9.75 23.21
N ASN A 41 6.83 10.24 23.90
CA ASN A 41 6.76 10.42 25.35
C ASN A 41 8.04 11.02 25.96
N SER A 42 8.70 11.93 25.24
CA SER A 42 10.01 12.47 25.61
C SER A 42 10.26 13.84 24.98
N GLU A 43 11.15 14.61 25.60
CA GLU A 43 11.65 15.85 25.02
C GLU A 43 12.63 15.58 23.87
N ALA A 44 12.35 16.17 22.71
CA ALA A 44 13.20 16.01 21.55
C ALA A 44 13.45 17.34 20.84
N LYS A 45 14.59 17.42 20.14
CA LYS A 45 14.89 18.57 19.27
C LYS A 45 14.17 18.42 17.93
N VAL A 46 13.41 19.44 17.57
CA VAL A 46 12.62 19.53 16.34
C VAL A 46 13.02 20.72 15.48
N CYS A 47 12.57 20.73 14.22
CA CYS A 47 12.75 21.87 13.33
C CYS A 47 11.81 23.03 13.71
N ILE A 48 12.12 24.23 13.22
CA ILE A 48 11.31 25.43 13.50
C ILE A 48 9.85 25.29 13.01
N LYS A 49 9.63 24.60 11.89
CA LYS A 49 8.29 24.33 11.36
C LYS A 49 7.47 23.48 12.32
N CYS A 50 8.06 22.44 12.91
CA CYS A 50 7.40 21.58 13.90
C CYS A 50 7.14 22.31 15.22
N LYS A 51 8.06 23.17 15.68
CA LYS A 51 7.82 24.01 16.87
C LYS A 51 6.63 24.96 16.67
N ASN A 52 6.54 25.57 15.49
CA ASN A 52 5.50 26.56 15.18
C ASN A 52 4.17 25.91 14.78
N LYS A 53 4.17 24.60 14.50
CA LYS A 53 2.95 23.86 14.23
C LYS A 53 2.18 23.76 15.56
N LYS A 54 1.16 24.61 15.73
CA LYS A 54 0.18 24.41 16.81
C LYS A 54 -0.36 22.98 16.67
N ASN A 55 -0.59 22.29 17.78
CA ASN A 55 -1.23 20.97 17.83
C ASN A 55 -2.71 21.08 17.41
N GLY A 56 -2.97 21.63 16.24
CA GLY A 56 -4.24 21.60 15.57
C GLY A 56 -4.19 20.42 14.62
N ASN A 57 -4.99 19.41 14.90
CA ASN A 57 -5.58 18.53 13.89
C ASN A 57 -6.53 19.34 12.96
N GLU A 58 -6.21 20.60 12.67
CA GLU A 58 -6.76 21.27 11.52
C GLU A 58 -6.06 20.63 10.33
N SER A 59 -6.66 19.53 9.86
CA SER A 59 -6.73 19.32 8.44
C SER A 59 -7.03 20.69 7.84
N ASN A 60 -6.02 21.34 7.27
CA ASN A 60 -6.22 22.52 6.46
C ASN A 60 -7.24 22.05 5.42
N LYS A 61 -8.53 22.35 5.64
CA LYS A 61 -9.56 22.13 4.65
C LYS A 61 -9.18 23.09 3.54
N ILE A 62 -8.36 22.61 2.62
CA ILE A 62 -7.99 23.33 1.42
C ILE A 62 -9.28 23.39 0.64
N VAL A 63 -10.01 24.49 0.80
CA VAL A 63 -11.22 24.73 0.03
C VAL A 63 -10.75 25.03 -1.40
N PRO A 64 -11.36 24.40 -2.42
CA PRO A 64 -11.09 24.74 -3.81
C PRO A 64 -11.30 26.24 -4.07
N PRO A 65 -10.49 26.87 -4.95
CA PRO A 65 -10.70 28.28 -5.33
C PRO A 65 -12.06 28.50 -6.00
N ASP A 66 -12.62 29.71 -5.92
CA ASP A 66 -13.92 30.06 -6.54
C ASP A 66 -14.02 29.70 -8.03
N ALA A 67 -12.91 29.80 -8.78
CA ALA A 67 -12.83 29.43 -10.19
C ALA A 67 -13.11 27.94 -10.45
N TYR A 68 -12.95 27.07 -9.44
CA TYR A 68 -13.34 25.67 -9.50
C TYR A 68 -14.87 25.54 -9.50
N TYR A 69 -15.55 26.17 -8.55
CA TYR A 69 -17.02 26.09 -8.42
C TYR A 69 -17.75 26.71 -9.63
N LYS A 70 -17.21 27.80 -10.19
CA LYS A 70 -17.76 28.41 -11.43
C LYS A 70 -17.70 27.48 -12.64
N ARG A 71 -16.68 26.63 -12.75
CA ARG A 71 -16.58 25.67 -13.86
C ARG A 71 -17.55 24.51 -13.71
N ILE A 72 -17.76 24.02 -12.48
CA ILE A 72 -18.69 22.92 -12.23
C ILE A 72 -20.14 23.37 -12.47
N SER A 73 -20.52 24.53 -11.93
CA SER A 73 -21.87 25.08 -12.16
C SER A 73 -22.16 25.30 -13.66
N ALA A 74 -21.22 25.83 -14.43
CA ALA A 74 -21.39 26.00 -15.88
C ALA A 74 -21.51 24.65 -16.64
N LEU A 75 -20.86 23.59 -16.17
CA LEU A 75 -21.00 22.24 -16.75
C LEU A 75 -22.38 21.65 -16.43
N ASP A 76 -22.84 21.80 -15.19
CA ASP A 76 -24.15 21.31 -14.75
C ASP A 76 -25.28 22.04 -15.49
N GLU A 77 -25.15 23.35 -15.69
CA GLU A 77 -26.06 24.17 -16.51
C GLU A 77 -26.06 23.74 -17.97
N ALA A 78 -24.89 23.50 -18.56
CA ALA A 78 -24.76 23.01 -19.94
C ALA A 78 -25.38 21.61 -20.15
N THR A 79 -25.41 20.78 -19.11
CA THR A 79 -26.13 19.49 -19.12
C THR A 79 -27.62 19.60 -18.83
N SER A 80 -28.07 20.69 -18.18
CA SER A 80 -29.46 20.89 -17.78
C SER A 80 -30.30 21.67 -18.80
N SER A 81 -29.68 22.49 -19.65
CA SER A 81 -30.33 23.09 -20.82
C SER A 81 -30.32 22.10 -21.99
N GLY A 82 -31.42 21.35 -22.13
CA GLY A 82 -31.56 20.24 -23.06
C GLY A 82 -31.26 20.57 -24.53
N GLU A 83 -30.07 20.18 -24.97
CA GLU A 83 -29.88 19.66 -26.32
C GLU A 83 -29.44 18.20 -26.26
N PRO A 84 -30.28 17.28 -26.75
CA PRO A 84 -29.97 15.88 -26.71
C PRO A 84 -29.04 15.51 -27.86
N LYS A 85 -27.81 15.09 -27.56
CA LYS A 85 -27.15 14.07 -28.38
C LYS A 85 -27.69 12.68 -28.00
N ASN A 86 -29.02 12.57 -27.91
CA ASN A 86 -29.75 11.36 -27.50
C ASN A 86 -29.38 10.16 -28.38
N ASN A 87 -28.98 10.39 -29.64
CA ASN A 87 -28.65 9.30 -30.54
C ASN A 87 -27.34 8.59 -30.14
N ILE A 88 -26.31 9.35 -29.76
CA ILE A 88 -25.01 8.80 -29.39
C ILE A 88 -25.07 8.15 -28.01
N GLU A 89 -25.74 8.79 -27.04
CA GLU A 89 -25.88 8.24 -25.69
C GLU A 89 -26.69 6.92 -25.70
N GLN A 90 -27.76 6.87 -26.48
CA GLN A 90 -28.56 5.65 -26.66
C GLN A 90 -27.77 4.55 -27.38
N GLU A 91 -27.01 4.89 -28.44
CA GLU A 91 -26.15 3.95 -29.16
C GLU A 91 -25.05 3.37 -28.24
N ILE A 92 -24.44 4.21 -27.40
CA ILE A 92 -23.44 3.77 -26.43
C ILE A 92 -24.06 2.83 -25.41
N HIS A 93 -25.24 3.18 -24.86
CA HIS A 93 -25.93 2.33 -23.91
C HIS A 93 -26.29 0.96 -24.52
N GLU A 94 -26.80 0.95 -25.74
CA GLU A 94 -27.15 -0.29 -26.45
C GLU A 94 -25.92 -1.15 -26.77
N ARG A 95 -24.80 -0.55 -27.16
CA ARG A 95 -23.52 -1.26 -27.35
C ARG A 95 -23.00 -1.89 -26.06
N LEU A 96 -23.07 -1.17 -24.95
CA LEU A 96 -22.63 -1.66 -23.64
C LEU A 96 -23.49 -2.84 -23.17
N GLN A 97 -24.80 -2.80 -23.43
CA GLN A 97 -25.71 -3.89 -23.09
C GLN A 97 -25.39 -5.15 -23.93
N LYS A 98 -25.20 -5.00 -25.25
CA LYS A 98 -24.81 -6.13 -26.13
C LYS A 98 -23.46 -6.74 -25.74
N LEU A 99 -22.48 -5.94 -25.29
CA LEU A 99 -21.19 -6.42 -24.79
C LEU A 99 -21.29 -7.21 -23.47
N LYS A 100 -22.32 -6.91 -22.66
CA LYS A 100 -22.58 -7.63 -21.41
C LYS A 100 -23.20 -9.00 -21.67
N ASP A 101 -24.09 -9.07 -22.66
CA ASP A 101 -24.81 -10.30 -23.02
C ASP A 101 -23.95 -11.26 -23.86
N ASN A 102 -23.02 -10.75 -24.68
CA ASN A 102 -22.11 -11.57 -25.51
C ASN A 102 -20.81 -11.96 -24.80
N ARG A 103 -20.59 -11.53 -23.56
CA ARG A 103 -19.55 -12.14 -22.74
C ARG A 103 -20.14 -13.41 -22.17
N ASP A 104 -19.79 -14.54 -22.79
CA ASP A 104 -19.60 -15.80 -22.06
C ASP A 104 -18.50 -15.57 -21.01
N VAL A 105 -18.83 -14.83 -19.95
CA VAL A 105 -18.08 -14.90 -18.71
C VAL A 105 -18.22 -16.37 -18.32
N PRO A 106 -17.12 -17.14 -18.21
CA PRO A 106 -17.20 -18.45 -17.61
C PRO A 106 -17.83 -18.20 -16.24
N LYS A 107 -19.09 -18.64 -16.10
CA LYS A 107 -19.84 -18.61 -14.84
C LYS A 107 -18.85 -19.05 -13.79
N ALA A 108 -18.52 -18.16 -12.84
CA ALA A 108 -17.56 -18.45 -11.79
C ALA A 108 -17.88 -19.86 -11.29
N SER A 109 -16.98 -20.81 -11.57
CA SER A 109 -17.23 -22.24 -11.38
C SER A 109 -17.82 -22.40 -9.99
N SER A 110 -19.08 -22.83 -9.92
CA SER A 110 -19.78 -22.82 -8.64
C SER A 110 -18.96 -23.62 -7.63
N ASN A 111 -18.99 -23.25 -6.35
CA ASN A 111 -18.13 -23.85 -5.32
C ASN A 111 -18.18 -25.40 -5.33
N THR A 112 -19.26 -25.99 -5.84
CA THR A 112 -19.41 -27.44 -6.05
C THR A 112 -18.42 -28.03 -7.07
N GLU A 113 -18.17 -27.38 -8.20
CA GLU A 113 -17.18 -27.83 -9.20
C GLU A 113 -15.76 -27.79 -8.65
N ILE A 114 -15.47 -26.81 -7.80
CA ILE A 114 -14.19 -26.69 -7.09
C ILE A 114 -14.01 -27.86 -6.11
N ILE A 115 -15.07 -28.20 -5.36
CA ILE A 115 -15.06 -29.33 -4.42
C ILE A 115 -14.84 -30.66 -5.13
N GLU A 116 -15.50 -30.91 -6.27
CA GLU A 116 -15.32 -32.14 -7.04
C GLU A 116 -13.89 -32.29 -7.58
N ARG A 117 -13.27 -31.19 -8.06
CA ARG A 117 -11.87 -31.20 -8.50
C ARG A 117 -10.92 -31.52 -7.34
N LEU A 118 -11.16 -30.94 -6.16
CA LEU A 118 -10.35 -31.21 -4.98
C LEU A 118 -10.49 -32.65 -4.49
N GLN A 119 -11.68 -33.25 -4.58
CA GLN A 119 -11.89 -34.65 -4.23
C GLN A 119 -11.12 -35.59 -5.17
N LYS A 120 -11.09 -35.30 -6.48
CA LYS A 120 -10.28 -36.07 -7.45
C LYS A 120 -8.77 -35.98 -7.20
N LEU A 121 -8.29 -34.83 -6.70
CA LEU A 121 -6.86 -34.62 -6.40
C LEU A 121 -6.38 -35.26 -5.10
N LYS A 122 -7.27 -35.66 -4.18
CA LYS A 122 -6.88 -36.31 -2.90
C LYS A 122 -6.39 -37.75 -3.05
N GLY A 123 -6.48 -38.36 -4.25
CA GLY A 123 -6.08 -39.74 -4.49
C GLY A 123 -4.58 -39.94 -4.72
N ASP A 124 -3.89 -38.95 -5.28
CA ASP A 124 -2.50 -39.09 -5.74
C ASP A 124 -1.55 -38.14 -5.00
N ILE A 125 -1.54 -38.23 -3.67
CA ILE A 125 -0.40 -37.71 -2.91
C ILE A 125 0.63 -38.84 -2.93
N PRO A 126 1.82 -38.68 -3.56
CA PRO A 126 2.86 -39.67 -3.43
C PRO A 126 3.27 -39.73 -1.95
N THR A 127 2.78 -40.76 -1.27
CA THR A 127 3.13 -41.07 0.11
C THR A 127 4.56 -41.57 0.12
N THR A 128 5.54 -40.67 0.02
CA THR A 128 6.92 -41.00 0.31
C THR A 128 6.97 -41.42 1.77
N THR A 129 7.49 -42.62 2.04
CA THR A 129 7.54 -43.15 3.40
C THR A 129 8.39 -42.23 4.28
N ASP A 130 8.07 -42.12 5.57
CA ASP A 130 8.79 -41.24 6.50
C ASP A 130 10.31 -41.51 6.51
N SER A 131 10.70 -42.77 6.27
CA SER A 131 12.10 -43.19 6.11
C SER A 131 12.81 -42.52 4.93
N GLU A 132 12.16 -42.44 3.77
CA GLU A 132 12.71 -41.79 2.58
C GLU A 132 12.82 -40.27 2.76
N LEU A 133 11.84 -39.66 3.43
CA LEU A 133 11.88 -38.24 3.78
C LEU A 133 13.03 -37.92 4.73
N GLN A 134 13.23 -38.76 5.76
CA GLN A 134 14.30 -38.59 6.72
C GLN A 134 15.69 -38.75 6.06
N ALA A 135 15.82 -39.69 5.12
CA ALA A 135 17.05 -39.89 4.37
C ALA A 135 17.40 -38.68 3.50
N LYS A 136 16.42 -38.11 2.79
CA LYS A 136 16.61 -36.88 2.02
C LYS A 136 17.01 -35.70 2.90
N LEU A 137 16.38 -35.53 4.05
CA LEU A 137 16.71 -34.47 5.01
C LEU A 137 18.13 -34.60 5.56
N ALA A 138 18.60 -35.82 5.84
CA ALA A 138 19.96 -36.05 6.33
C ALA A 138 21.02 -35.70 5.28
N ASN A 139 20.79 -36.08 4.01
CA ASN A 139 21.67 -35.71 2.90
C ASN A 139 21.75 -34.19 2.70
N ILE A 140 20.62 -33.47 2.78
CA ILE A 140 20.59 -32.00 2.67
C ILE A 140 21.35 -31.35 3.84
N LYS A 141 21.25 -31.92 5.04
CA LYS A 141 21.93 -31.40 6.25
C LYS A 141 23.39 -31.81 6.35
N GLY A 142 23.89 -32.66 5.44
CA GLY A 142 25.27 -33.16 5.46
C GLY A 142 25.60 -34.05 6.66
N VAL A 143 24.59 -34.69 7.27
CA VAL A 143 24.76 -35.54 8.46
C VAL A 143 24.56 -37.01 8.07
N PRO A 144 25.43 -37.94 8.49
CA PRO A 144 25.27 -39.36 8.19
C PRO A 144 24.03 -39.94 8.89
N LEU A 145 23.30 -40.82 8.19
CA LEU A 145 22.02 -41.42 8.64
C LEU A 145 22.11 -42.16 9.99
N SER A 146 23.31 -42.62 10.37
CA SER A 146 23.56 -43.30 11.65
C SER A 146 23.32 -42.41 12.87
N ALA A 147 23.44 -41.08 12.75
CA ALA A 147 23.29 -40.15 13.87
C ALA A 147 21.82 -39.85 14.24
N VAL A 148 20.87 -40.16 13.35
CA VAL A 148 19.45 -39.85 13.55
C VAL A 148 18.72 -40.97 14.29
N GLN A 149 19.15 -42.22 14.14
CA GLN A 149 18.51 -43.38 14.81
C GLN A 149 18.90 -43.52 16.28
N SER A 150 19.98 -42.88 16.75
CA SER A 150 20.43 -42.97 18.15
C SER A 150 19.69 -42.05 19.13
N LYS A 151 18.72 -41.25 18.67
CA LYS A 151 17.91 -40.35 19.53
C LYS A 151 16.50 -40.86 19.82
N VAL A 152 16.16 -42.08 19.38
CA VAL A 152 14.92 -42.75 19.74
C VAL A 152 15.27 -44.01 20.53
N LYS A 153 15.71 -43.83 21.77
CA LYS A 153 15.66 -44.84 22.82
C LYS A 153 15.45 -44.17 24.16
#